data_AF-A0A398BHV1-F1
#
_entry.id   AF-A0A398BHV1-F1
#
_cell.length_a   1.000
_cell.length_b   1.000
_cell.length_c   1.000
_cell.angle_alpha   90.00
_cell.angle_beta   90.00
_cell.angle_gamma   90.00
#
_symmetry.space_group_name_H-M   'P 1'
#
loop_
_entity.id
_entity.type
_entity.pdbx_description
1 polymer ?
#
loop_
_entity_poly.entity_id
_entity_poly.type
_entity_poly.pdbx_seq_one_letter_code
_entity_poly.pdbx_strand_id
1 'polypeptide(L)'
;MLSESRSISAALSVLIILQLVMLGALYAQVPPHPPATIPLFAIAPFLAVALATAAAALIIGPLASRTGKVLSLLAALMAMLSFGPQKYLDLQFPLIWPAVLTAQVAVIAIFIGVLIRQGHRSAR
;
A
#
# COMPACT_ATOMS: atom_id res chain seq x y z
N MET A 1 2.89 -12.86 18.05
CA MET A 1 1.83 -12.86 17.01
C MET A 1 1.07 -11.56 17.00
N LEU A 2 0.54 -11.11 18.15
CA LEU A 2 -0.22 -9.86 18.22
C LEU A 2 0.58 -8.61 17.84
N SER A 3 1.85 -8.47 18.27
CA SER A 3 2.69 -7.30 17.90
C SER A 3 2.95 -7.23 16.39
N GLU A 4 3.46 -8.32 15.79
CA GLU A 4 3.72 -8.39 14.35
C GLU A 4 2.46 -8.17 13.50
N SER A 5 1.34 -8.79 13.89
CA SER A 5 0.07 -8.58 13.19
C SER A 5 -0.38 -7.13 13.28
N ARG A 6 -0.20 -6.47 14.44
CA ARG A 6 -0.51 -5.04 14.60
C ARG A 6 0.40 -4.16 13.73
N SER A 7 1.70 -4.48 13.61
CA SER A 7 2.61 -3.76 12.74
C SER A 7 2.21 -3.86 11.27
N ILE A 8 1.83 -5.04 10.79
CA ILE A 8 1.35 -5.23 9.41
C ILE A 8 0.00 -4.55 9.21
N SER A 9 -0.90 -4.61 10.20
CA SER A 9 -2.16 -3.87 10.16
C SER A 9 -1.93 -2.36 10.09
N ALA A 10 -0.99 -1.83 10.88
CA ALA A 10 -0.63 -0.41 10.81
C ALA A 10 -0.09 -0.04 9.42
N ALA A 11 0.78 -0.87 8.84
CA ALA A 11 1.30 -0.65 7.49
C ALA A 11 0.19 -0.69 6.42
N LEU A 12 -0.75 -1.64 6.49
CA LEU A 12 -1.90 -1.69 5.59
C LEU A 12 -2.80 -0.44 5.73
N SER A 13 -3.02 0.02 6.96
CA SER A 13 -3.77 1.27 7.21
C SER A 13 -3.07 2.49 6.62
N VAL A 14 -1.73 2.56 6.72
CA VAL A 14 -0.95 3.63 6.07
C VAL A 14 -1.19 3.63 4.55
N LEU A 15 -1.16 2.47 3.90
CA LEU A 15 -1.42 2.38 2.46
C LEU A 15 -2.83 2.85 2.09
N ILE A 16 -3.84 2.47 2.88
CA ILE A 16 -5.22 2.94 2.70
C ILE A 16 -5.30 4.47 2.82
N ILE A 17 -4.74 5.03 3.89
CA ILE A 17 -4.79 6.46 4.17
C ILE A 17 -4.08 7.26 3.07
N LEU A 18 -2.87 6.85 2.68
CA LEU A 18 -2.14 7.52 1.60
C LEU A 18 -2.92 7.52 0.30
N GLN A 19 -3.49 6.38 -0.07
CA GLN A 19 -4.23 6.24 -1.32
C GLN A 19 -5.50 7.12 -1.32
N LEU A 20 -6.21 7.21 -0.18
CA LEU A 20 -7.38 8.08 -0.02
C LEU A 20 -7.02 9.57 -0.02
N VAL A 21 -5.96 9.96 0.69
CA VAL A 21 -5.51 11.37 0.75
C VAL A 21 -5.04 11.83 -0.63
N MET A 22 -4.29 11.01 -1.36
CA MET A 22 -3.84 11.34 -2.71
C MET A 22 -5.00 11.40 -3.71
N LEU A 23 -6.00 10.53 -3.58
CA LEU A 23 -7.25 10.64 -4.35
C LEU A 23 -7.99 11.95 -4.02
N GLY A 24 -8.07 12.31 -2.74
CA GLY A 24 -8.65 13.57 -2.29
C GLY A 24 -7.95 14.78 -2.89
N ALA A 25 -6.61 14.79 -2.88
CA ALA A 25 -5.80 15.85 -3.50
C ALA A 25 -6.05 15.96 -5.02
N LEU A 26 -6.19 14.83 -5.72
CA LEU A 26 -6.54 14.79 -7.13
C LEU A 26 -7.91 15.46 -7.37
N TYR A 27 -8.96 15.12 -6.63
CA TYR A 27 -10.28 15.73 -6.82
C TYR A 27 -10.35 17.19 -6.37
N ALA A 28 -9.61 17.56 -5.33
CA ALA A 28 -9.50 18.94 -4.87
C ALA A 28 -8.62 19.81 -5.78
N GLN A 29 -7.98 19.22 -6.79
CA GLN A 29 -7.03 19.89 -7.68
C GLN A 29 -5.91 20.61 -6.92
N VAL A 30 -5.53 20.08 -5.75
CA VAL A 30 -4.44 20.63 -4.93
C VAL A 30 -3.12 20.15 -5.53
N PRO A 31 -2.23 21.06 -5.98
CA PRO A 31 -0.91 20.67 -6.41
C PRO A 31 -0.12 20.03 -5.26
N PRO A 32 0.65 18.96 -5.50
CA PRO A 32 0.72 18.19 -6.75
C PRO A 32 -0.48 17.26 -6.94
N HIS A 33 -1.16 17.36 -8.08
CA HIS A 33 -2.12 16.36 -8.52
C HIS A 33 -1.50 15.50 -9.65
N PRO A 34 -1.87 14.21 -9.76
CA PRO A 34 -1.49 13.38 -10.90
C PRO A 34 -1.84 14.04 -12.25
N PRO A 35 -1.06 13.80 -13.33
CA PRO A 35 -1.41 14.26 -14.67
C PRO A 35 -2.76 13.68 -15.10
N ALA A 36 -3.69 14.53 -15.55
CA ALA A 36 -5.03 14.14 -16.00
C ALA A 36 -5.04 13.29 -17.30
N THR A 37 -3.86 13.00 -17.86
CA THR A 37 -3.69 12.22 -19.10
C THR A 37 -3.86 10.71 -18.90
N ILE A 38 -3.97 10.23 -17.67
CA ILE A 38 -4.41 8.85 -17.38
C ILE A 38 -5.94 8.84 -17.37
N PRO A 39 -6.63 7.95 -18.10
CA PRO A 39 -8.09 7.88 -18.05
C PRO A 39 -8.54 7.78 -16.59
N LEU A 40 -9.36 8.72 -16.12
CA LEU A 40 -9.87 8.77 -14.75
C LEU A 40 -10.50 7.41 -14.34
N PHE A 41 -11.10 6.73 -15.33
CA PHE A 41 -11.69 5.40 -15.24
C PHE A 41 -10.70 4.25 -15.11
N ALA A 42 -9.40 4.44 -15.30
CA ALA A 42 -8.38 3.45 -14.96
C ALA A 42 -7.91 3.60 -13.51
N ILE A 43 -7.92 4.83 -12.99
CA ILE A 43 -7.50 5.14 -11.61
C ILE A 43 -8.53 4.63 -10.60
N ALA A 44 -9.82 4.91 -10.81
CA ALA A 44 -10.85 4.58 -9.83
C ALA A 44 -11.03 3.06 -9.61
N PRO A 45 -11.12 2.19 -10.64
CA PRO A 45 -11.18 0.74 -10.44
C PRO A 45 -9.92 0.18 -9.80
N PHE A 46 -8.74 0.67 -10.18
CA PHE A 46 -7.49 0.23 -9.57
C PHE A 46 -7.45 0.58 -8.07
N LEU A 47 -7.83 1.81 -7.71
CA LEU A 47 -7.95 2.24 -6.32
C LEU A 47 -8.96 1.40 -5.55
N ALA A 48 -10.13 1.11 -6.13
CA ALA A 48 -11.16 0.32 -5.49
C ALA A 48 -10.63 -1.07 -5.12
N VAL A 49 -9.92 -1.74 -6.05
CA VAL A 49 -9.33 -3.06 -5.79
C VAL A 49 -8.20 -2.96 -4.77
N ALA A 50 -7.32 -1.96 -4.85
CA ALA A 50 -6.21 -1.80 -3.90
C ALA A 50 -6.71 -1.57 -2.46
N LEU A 51 -7.67 -0.67 -2.29
CA LEU A 51 -8.29 -0.35 -0.99
C LEU A 51 -9.08 -1.54 -0.44
N ALA A 52 -9.90 -2.19 -1.28
CA ALA A 52 -10.68 -3.36 -0.86
C ALA A 52 -9.77 -4.53 -0.45
N THR A 53 -8.67 -4.75 -1.18
CA THR A 53 -7.69 -5.81 -0.86
C THR A 53 -7.01 -5.54 0.48
N ALA A 54 -6.58 -4.30 0.71
CA ALA A 54 -5.96 -3.91 1.98
C ALA A 54 -6.95 -4.03 3.16
N ALA A 55 -8.20 -3.59 2.97
CA ALA A 55 -9.25 -3.71 3.98
C ALA A 55 -9.61 -5.17 4.27
N ALA A 56 -9.72 -6.02 3.24
CA ALA A 56 -9.96 -7.45 3.41
C ALA A 56 -8.84 -8.13 4.18
N ALA A 57 -7.58 -7.78 3.90
CA ALA A 57 -6.42 -8.28 4.65
C ALA A 57 -6.48 -7.87 6.14
N LEU A 58 -6.91 -6.65 6.45
CA LEU A 58 -7.11 -6.17 7.82
C LEU A 58 -8.21 -6.96 8.54
N ILE A 59 -9.37 -7.15 7.90
CA ILE A 59 -10.54 -7.82 8.48
C ILE A 59 -10.25 -9.30 8.76
N ILE A 60 -9.64 -10.01 7.80
CA ILE A 60 -9.28 -11.42 7.96
C ILE A 60 -8.16 -11.61 9.00
N GLY A 61 -7.34 -10.58 9.20
CA GLY A 61 -6.12 -10.64 9.99
C GLY A 61 -4.93 -10.98 9.08
N PRO A 62 -3.94 -10.07 8.96
CA PRO A 62 -2.89 -10.18 7.94
C PRO A 62 -1.97 -11.39 8.11
N LEU A 63 -1.90 -11.96 9.31
CA LEU A 63 -1.12 -13.17 9.62
C LEU A 63 -1.98 -14.36 10.07
N ALA A 64 -3.29 -14.19 10.19
CA ALA A 64 -4.18 -15.20 10.78
C ALA A 64 -4.39 -16.41 9.85
N SER A 65 -4.32 -16.21 8.54
CA SER A 65 -4.55 -17.25 7.53
C SER A 65 -3.67 -17.07 6.29
N ARG A 66 -3.60 -18.09 5.43
CA ARG A 66 -2.94 -17.98 4.11
C ARG A 66 -3.59 -16.88 3.27
N THR A 67 -4.91 -16.78 3.30
CA THR A 67 -5.66 -15.74 2.59
C THR A 67 -5.28 -14.34 3.06
N GLY A 68 -5.23 -14.10 4.37
CA GLY A 68 -4.81 -12.81 4.93
C GLY A 68 -3.39 -12.40 4.52
N LYS A 69 -2.47 -13.37 4.49
CA LYS A 69 -1.08 -13.14 4.03
C LYS A 69 -1.02 -12.78 2.55
N VAL A 70 -1.71 -13.54 1.70
CA VAL A 70 -1.75 -13.30 0.25
C VAL A 70 -2.35 -11.93 -0.04
N LEU A 71 -3.47 -11.59 0.60
CA LEU A 71 -4.09 -10.27 0.42
C LEU A 71 -3.20 -9.13 0.92
N SER A 72 -2.47 -9.33 2.03
CA SER A 72 -1.51 -8.33 2.51
C SER A 72 -0.38 -8.07 1.49
N LEU A 73 0.18 -9.13 0.92
CA LEU A 73 1.22 -9.02 -0.11
C LEU A 73 0.66 -8.39 -1.39
N LEU A 74 -0.54 -8.78 -1.80
CA LEU A 74 -1.20 -8.22 -2.98
C LEU A 74 -1.45 -6.71 -2.80
N ALA A 75 -1.96 -6.29 -1.64
CA ALA A 75 -2.14 -4.87 -1.32
C ALA A 75 -0.81 -4.10 -1.39
N ALA A 76 0.28 -4.68 -0.85
CA ALA A 76 1.60 -4.06 -0.92
C ALA A 76 2.13 -3.93 -2.36
N LEU A 77 1.91 -4.94 -3.21
CA LEU A 77 2.28 -4.90 -4.63
C LEU A 77 1.47 -3.85 -5.40
N MET A 78 0.16 -3.74 -5.14
CA MET A 78 -0.68 -2.72 -5.75
C MET A 78 -0.24 -1.31 -5.31
N ALA A 79 0.10 -1.12 -4.02
CA ALA A 79 0.64 0.14 -3.56
C ALA A 79 1.99 0.50 -4.23
N MET A 80 2.84 -0.48 -4.53
CA MET A 80 4.07 -0.25 -5.31
C MET A 80 3.80 0.18 -6.76
N LEU A 81 2.65 -0.17 -7.34
CA LEU A 81 2.28 0.36 -8.65
C LEU A 81 1.94 1.86 -8.56
N SER A 82 1.29 2.29 -7.46
CA SER A 82 0.99 3.71 -7.18
C SER A 82 2.22 4.52 -6.74
N PHE A 83 3.04 3.96 -5.85
CA PHE A 83 4.06 4.67 -5.07
C PHE A 83 5.46 4.02 -5.16
N GLY A 84 5.72 3.29 -6.23
CA GLY A 84 6.99 2.57 -6.42
C GLY A 84 8.15 3.44 -6.91
N PRO A 85 9.34 2.84 -7.07
CA PRO A 85 10.58 3.53 -7.48
C PRO A 85 10.48 4.23 -8.83
N GLN A 86 9.58 3.79 -9.72
CA GLN A 86 9.29 4.48 -10.97
C GLN A 86 8.90 5.95 -10.79
N LYS A 87 8.40 6.32 -9.59
CA LYS A 87 8.07 7.72 -9.26
C LYS A 87 9.27 8.62 -9.05
N TYR A 88 10.48 8.09 -8.88
CA TYR A 88 11.69 8.92 -8.80
C TYR A 88 12.05 9.60 -10.13
N LEU A 89 11.49 9.10 -11.23
CA LEU A 89 11.66 9.66 -12.56
C LEU A 89 10.56 10.67 -12.93
N ASP A 90 9.56 10.84 -12.07
CA ASP A 90 8.45 11.77 -12.26
C ASP A 90 8.92 13.19 -11.95
N LEU A 91 8.64 14.15 -12.83
CA LEU A 91 8.98 15.57 -12.61
C LEU A 91 8.31 16.15 -11.36
N GLN A 92 7.17 15.59 -10.96
CA GLN A 92 6.45 16.00 -9.74
C GLN A 92 7.00 15.35 -8.47
N PHE A 93 8.03 14.49 -8.56
CA PHE A 93 8.60 13.79 -7.42
C PHE A 93 8.93 14.69 -6.21
N PRO A 94 9.55 15.89 -6.37
CA PRO A 94 9.83 16.79 -5.25
C PRO A 94 8.59 17.21 -4.44
N LEU A 95 7.40 17.07 -5.01
CA LEU A 95 6.14 17.41 -4.37
C LEU A 95 5.44 16.18 -3.75
N ILE A 96 5.72 14.97 -4.26
CA ILE A 96 5.06 13.71 -3.82
C ILE A 96 5.97 12.76 -3.04
N TRP A 97 7.26 13.09 -2.89
CA TRP A 97 8.26 12.19 -2.29
C TRP A 97 7.89 11.69 -0.89
N PRO A 98 7.25 12.47 0.02
CA PRO A 98 6.93 11.95 1.35
C PRO A 98 5.93 10.80 1.28
N ALA A 99 4.94 10.90 0.38
CA ALA A 99 3.96 9.83 0.15
C ALA A 99 4.63 8.58 -0.44
N VAL A 100 5.52 8.76 -1.42
CA VAL A 100 6.28 7.67 -2.05
C VAL A 100 7.12 6.92 -1.03
N LEU A 101 7.95 7.61 -0.24
CA LEU A 101 8.81 6.96 0.74
C LEU A 101 7.99 6.30 1.86
N THR A 102 6.93 6.95 2.33
CA THR A 102 6.06 6.40 3.38
C THR A 102 5.39 5.11 2.92
N ALA A 103 4.88 5.08 1.69
CA ALA A 103 4.28 3.87 1.11
C ALA A 103 5.31 2.74 1.00
N GLN A 104 6.54 3.04 0.54
CA GLN A 104 7.59 2.05 0.42
C GLN A 104 8.02 1.47 1.78
N VAL A 105 8.12 2.29 2.83
CA VAL A 105 8.37 1.81 4.19
C VAL A 105 7.25 0.88 4.66
N ALA A 106 5.99 1.23 4.40
CA ALA A 106 4.85 0.37 4.75
C ALA A 106 4.88 -0.96 3.97
N VAL A 107 5.18 -0.92 2.68
CA VAL A 107 5.37 -2.10 1.83
C VAL A 107 6.47 -2.99 2.38
N ILE A 108 7.65 -2.43 2.68
CA ILE A 108 8.77 -3.17 3.27
C ILE A 108 8.36 -3.83 4.59
N ALA A 109 7.64 -3.11 5.46
CA ALA A 109 7.15 -3.67 6.72
C ALA A 109 6.21 -4.87 6.50
N ILE A 110 5.32 -4.79 5.50
CA ILE A 110 4.44 -5.91 5.12
C ILE A 110 5.27 -7.09 4.59
N PHE A 111 6.21 -6.85 3.67
CA PHE A 111 7.05 -7.91 3.08
C PHE A 111 7.91 -8.62 4.13
N ILE A 112 8.60 -7.87 5.00
CA ILE A 112 9.41 -8.43 6.08
C ILE A 112 8.53 -9.22 7.06
N GLY A 113 7.39 -8.65 7.45
CA GLY A 113 6.47 -9.27 8.40
C GLY A 113 5.81 -10.54 7.87
N VAL A 114 5.47 -10.58 6.58
CA VAL A 114 4.82 -11.74 5.95
C VAL A 114 5.83 -12.81 5.52
N LEU A 115 6.95 -12.46 4.89
CA LEU A 115 7.88 -13.43 4.29
C LEU A 115 8.99 -13.88 5.25
N ILE A 116 9.72 -12.94 5.86
CA ILE A 116 10.96 -13.25 6.58
C ILE A 116 10.67 -13.79 7.99
N ARG A 117 9.77 -13.14 8.72
CA ARG A 117 9.51 -13.48 10.13
C ARG A 117 8.67 -14.74 10.33
N GLN A 118 8.15 -15.33 9.25
CA GLN A 118 7.49 -16.64 9.28
C GLN A 118 8.48 -17.80 9.06
N GLY A 119 9.48 -17.63 8.18
CA GLY A 119 10.44 -18.69 7.84
C GLY A 119 11.25 -19.19 9.03
N HIS A 120 11.66 -18.29 9.94
CA HIS A 120 12.39 -18.65 11.16
C HIS A 120 11.58 -19.48 12.17
N ARG A 121 10.26 -19.62 11.98
CA ARG A 121 9.37 -20.35 12.91
C ARG A 121 8.83 -21.66 12.35
N SER A 122 8.94 -21.91 11.05
CA SER A 122 8.66 -23.24 10.49
C SER A 122 9.84 -24.21 10.63
N ALA A 123 11.02 -23.70 11.00
CA ALA A 123 12.26 -24.44 11.18
C ALA A 123 12.62 -24.71 12.66
N ARG A 124 11.71 -24.40 13.59
CA ARG A 124 11.76 -24.74 15.01
C ARG A 124 10.53 -25.54 15.37
#